data_AF-A0A0G4ASD9-F1
#
_entry.id   AF-A0A0G4ASD9-F1
#
_cell.length_a   1.000
_cell.length_b   1.000
_cell.length_c   1.000
_cell.angle_alpha   90.00
_cell.angle_beta   90.00
_cell.angle_gamma   90.00
#
_symmetry.space_group_name_H-M   'P 1'
#
loop_
_entity.id
_entity.type
_entity.pdbx_description
1 polymer ?
#
loop_
_entity_poly.entity_id
_entity_poly.type
_entity_poly.pdbx_seq_one_letter_code
_entity_poly.pdbx_strand_id
1 'polypeptide(L)' 'MKNINYDLLKLLHTKLDTVWRLEKHYIEDAEKVQCHSIDAMKQMLENDKKHIEMLNAEIKMRMDVGEWN' A
#
# COMPACT_ATOMS: atom_id res chain seq x y z
N MET A 1 -1.05 18.16 17.09
CA MET A 1 -1.61 16.85 17.48
C MET A 1 -1.43 15.90 16.32
N LYS A 2 -0.81 14.73 16.54
CA LYS A 2 -0.72 13.68 15.51
C LYS A 2 -1.98 12.83 15.60
N ASN A 3 -2.77 12.77 14.53
CA ASN A 3 -3.93 11.89 14.46
C ASN A 3 -3.48 10.55 13.86
N ILE A 4 -3.08 9.63 14.74
CA ILE A 4 -2.52 8.33 14.34
C ILE A 4 -3.53 7.52 13.52
N ASN A 5 -4.81 7.57 13.87
CA ASN A 5 -5.86 6.85 13.16
C ASN A 5 -6.03 7.38 11.73
N TYR A 6 -6.02 8.70 11.57
CA TYR A 6 -6.01 9.34 10.25
C TYR A 6 -4.75 8.97 9.46
N ASP A 7 -3.58 9.00 10.09
CA ASP A 7 -2.32 8.67 9.43
C ASP A 7 -2.30 7.22 8.94
N LEU A 8 -2.78 6.26 9.74
CA LEU A 8 -2.91 4.86 9.36
C LEU A 8 -3.87 4.66 8.18
N LEU A 9 -5.04 5.28 8.20
CA LEU A 9 -5.99 5.23 7.08
C LEU A 9 -5.42 5.86 5.82
N LYS A 10 -4.73 6.99 5.96
CA LYS A 10 -4.09 7.68 4.85
C LYS A 10 -2.99 6.83 4.24
N LEU A 11 -2.12 6.22 5.06
CA LEU A 11 -1.12 5.28 4.58
C LEU A 11 -1.76 4.08 3.87
N LEU A 12 -2.80 3.48 4.45
CA LEU A 12 -3.51 2.36 3.85
C LEU A 12 -4.09 2.73 2.49
N HIS A 13 -4.77 3.88 2.40
CA HIS A 13 -5.31 4.40 1.15
C HIS A 13 -4.20 4.58 0.10
N THR A 14 -3.08 5.21 0.47
CA THR A 14 -1.94 5.39 -0.44
C THR A 14 -1.36 4.06 -0.93
N LYS A 15 -1.27 3.04 -0.07
CA LYS A 15 -0.75 1.72 -0.46
C LYS A 15 -1.70 0.99 -1.41
N LEU A 16 -3.01 1.01 -1.11
CA LEU A 16 -4.04 0.43 -1.99
C LEU A 16 -4.02 1.07 -3.38
N ASP A 17 -3.93 2.39 -3.42
CA ASP A 17 -3.87 3.18 -4.65
C ASP A 17 -2.59 2.91 -5.45
N THR A 18 -1.43 2.80 -4.79
CA THR A 18 -0.16 2.40 -5.45
C THR A 18 -0.22 0.98 -6.01
N VAL A 19 -0.71 0.01 -5.25
CA VAL A 19 -0.86 -1.37 -5.70
C VAL A 19 -1.76 -1.43 -6.93
N TRP A 20 -2.92 -0.77 -6.88
CA TRP A 20 -3.85 -0.74 -8.01
C TRP A 20 -3.19 -0.19 -9.28
N ARG A 21 -2.43 0.92 -9.18
CA ARG A 21 -1.73 1.48 -10.34
C ARG A 21 -0.61 0.59 -10.87
N LEU A 22 0.17 -0.04 -9.98
CA LEU A 22 1.21 -0.99 -10.37
C LEU A 22 0.62 -2.17 -11.14
N GLU A 23 -0.48 -2.75 -10.64
CA GLU A 23 -1.13 -3.92 -11.23
C GLU A 23 -1.89 -3.62 -12.53
N LYS A 24 -2.53 -2.46 -12.63
CA LYS A 24 -3.41 -2.15 -13.76
C LYS A 24 -2.76 -1.37 -14.88
N HIS A 25 -1.65 -0.67 -14.62
CA HIS A 25 -1.08 0.26 -15.57
C HIS A 25 0.45 0.17 -15.62
N TYR A 26 1.13 0.44 -14.50
CA TYR A 26 2.55 0.79 -14.56
C TYR A 26 3.47 -0.36 -14.95
N ILE A 27 3.22 -1.57 -14.45
CA ILE A 27 4.06 -2.73 -14.80
C ILE A 27 3.85 -3.10 -16.26
N GLU A 28 2.60 -3.14 -16.74
CA GLU A 28 2.29 -3.46 -18.13
C GLU A 28 2.94 -2.45 -19.09
N ASP A 29 2.82 -1.15 -18.78
CA ASP A 29 3.43 -0.10 -19.61
C ASP A 29 4.96 -0.17 -19.59
N ALA A 30 5.57 -0.46 -18.43
CA ALA A 30 7.01 -0.66 -18.31
C ALA A 30 7.50 -1.88 -19.10
N GLU A 31 6.73 -2.98 -19.12
CA GLU A 31 7.02 -4.18 -19.91
C GLU A 31 6.95 -3.90 -21.41
N LYS A 32 5.95 -3.14 -21.89
CA LYS A 32 5.83 -2.74 -23.31
C LYS A 32 7.03 -1.96 -23.82
N VAL A 33 7.59 -1.07 -22.99
CA VAL A 33 8.76 -0.25 -23.35
C VAL A 33 10.09 -0.84 -22.88
N GLN A 34 10.09 -2.07 -22.35
CA GLN A 34 11.27 -2.79 -21.87
C GLN A 34 12.09 -1.99 -20.86
N CYS A 35 11.42 -1.35 -19.90
CA CYS A 35 12.11 -0.55 -18.88
C CYS A 35 12.95 -1.43 -17.96
N HIS A 36 14.14 -0.96 -17.60
CA HIS A 36 15.02 -1.63 -16.62
C HIS A 36 14.44 -1.67 -15.19
N SER A 37 13.37 -0.91 -14.93
CA SER A 37 12.75 -0.81 -13.60
C SER A 37 11.67 -1.85 -13.32
N ILE A 38 11.34 -2.74 -14.26
CA ILE A 38 10.23 -3.71 -14.12
C ILE A 38 10.36 -4.54 -12.84
N ASP A 39 11.55 -5.08 -12.57
CA ASP A 39 11.79 -5.92 -11.39
C ASP A 39 11.64 -5.12 -10.08
N ALA A 40 12.12 -3.88 -10.07
CA ALA A 40 11.92 -2.97 -8.93
C ALA A 40 10.43 -2.68 -8.70
N MET A 41 9.65 -2.46 -9.76
CA MET A 41 8.21 -2.25 -9.68
C MET A 41 7.46 -3.49 -9.17
N LYS A 42 7.84 -4.69 -9.62
CA LYS A 42 7.29 -5.96 -9.11
C LYS A 42 7.64 -6.16 -7.63
N GLN A 43 8.85 -5.84 -7.22
CA GLN A 43 9.24 -5.89 -5.82
C GLN A 43 8.48 -4.88 -4.96
N MET A 44 8.25 -3.66 -5.48
CA MET A 44 7.43 -2.65 -4.81
C MET A 44 5.98 -3.13 -4.63
N LEU A 45 5.39 -3.75 -5.67
CA LEU A 45 4.05 -4.32 -5.60
C LEU A 45 3.92 -5.35 -4.47
N GLU A 46 4.84 -6.32 -4.43
CA GLU A 46 4.83 -7.36 -3.40
C GLU A 46 5.05 -6.80 -1.99
N ASN A 47 5.94 -5.80 -1.85
CA ASN A 47 6.15 -5.14 -0.57
C ASN A 47 4.92 -4.35 -0.12
N ASP A 48 4.25 -3.64 -1.03
CA ASP A 48 3.08 -2.84 -0.68
C ASP A 48 1.86 -3.69 -0.35
N LYS A 49 1.71 -4.89 -0.93
CA LYS A 49 0.73 -5.88 -0.48
C LYS A 49 0.96 -6.31 0.97
N LYS A 50 2.21 -6.63 1.34
CA LYS A 50 2.56 -6.94 2.74
C LYS A 50 2.30 -5.76 3.68
N HIS A 51 2.62 -4.54 3.25
CA HIS A 51 2.32 -3.35 4.04
C HIS A 51 0.82 -3.14 4.25
N ILE A 52 -0.03 -3.44 3.26
CA ILE A 52 -1.50 -3.40 3.40
C ILE A 52 -1.97 -4.37 4.48
N GLU A 53 -1.44 -5.60 4.49
CA GLU A 53 -1.77 -6.60 5.52
C GLU A 53 -1.39 -6.11 6.92
N MET A 54 -0.18 -5.55 7.07
CA MET A 54 0.29 -4.98 8.33
C MET A 54 -0.58 -3.81 8.80
N LEU A 55 -0.96 -2.90 7.88
CA LEU A 55 -1.80 -1.75 8.19
C LEU A 55 -3.22 -2.17 8.59
N ASN A 56 -3.80 -3.15 7.89
CA ASN A 56 -5.10 -3.71 8.26
C ASN A 56 -5.07 -4.37 9.64
N ALA A 57 -4.00 -5.10 9.97
CA ALA A 57 -3.83 -5.71 11.29
C ALA A 57 -3.73 -4.66 12.41
N GLU A 58 -2.94 -3.59 12.19
CA GLU A 58 -2.81 -2.48 13.15
C GLU A 58 -4.15 -1.74 13.33
N ILE A 59 -4.82 -1.39 12.24
CA ILE A 59 -6.11 -0.71 12.26
C ILE A 59 -7.13 -1.54 13.04
N LYS A 60 -7.22 -2.84 12.74
CA LYS A 60 -8.11 -3.76 13.44
C LYS A 60 -7.79 -3.84 14.94
N MET A 61 -6.52 -4.00 15.30
CA MET A 61 -6.09 -4.03 16.69
C MET A 61 -6.51 -2.76 17.44
N ARG A 62 -6.32 -1.57 16.83
CA ARG A 62 -6.74 -0.29 17.42
C ARG A 62 -8.25 -0.16 17.57
N MET A 63 -9.02 -0.65 16.60
CA MET A 63 -10.48 -0.71 16.70
C MET A 63 -10.92 -1.62 17.84
N ASP A 64 -10.31 -2.80 17.98
CA ASP A 64 -10.66 -3.81 18.98
C ASP A 64 -10.36 -3.33 20.42
N VAL A 65 -9.29 -2.55 20.62
CA VAL A 65 -8.94 -1.99 21.95
C VAL A 65 -9.59 -0.64 22.26
N GLY A 66 -10.42 -0.10 21.35
CA GLY A 66 -11.14 1.17 21.57
C GLY A 66 -10.30 2.43 21.39
N GLU A 67 -9.15 2.33 20.72
CA GLU A 67 -8.22 3.45 20.43
C GLU A 67 -8.51 4.11 19.07
N TRP A 68 -9.75 3.97 18.58
CA TRP A 68 -10.24 4.46 17.28
C TRP A 68 -11.08 5.73 17.41
N ASN A 69 -10.50 6.74 18.05
CA ASN A 69 -11.14 8.02 18.38
C ASN A 69 -10.53 9.17 17.55
#